data_AF-A0A401TE77-F1
#
_entry.id   AF-A0A401TE77-F1
#
_cell.length_a   1.000
_cell.length_b   1.000
_cell.length_c   1.000
_cell.angle_alpha   90.00
_cell.angle_beta   90.00
_cell.angle_gamma   90.00
#
_symmetry.space_group_name_H-M   'P 1'
#
loop_
_entity.id
_entity.type
_entity.pdbx_description
1 polymer ?
#
loop_
_entity_poly.entity_id
_entity_poly.type
_entity_poly.pdbx_seq_one_letter_code
_entity_poly.pdbx_strand_id
1 'polypeptide(L)' 'MGKIIFYEDRNFQGRHYECSSDCGDLSPYFSRCNSIRV' A
#
# COMPACT_ATOMS: atom_id res chain seq x y z
N MET A 1 -5.27 5.99 14.73
CA MET A 1 -4.17 6.02 13.75
C MET A 1 -4.69 5.37 12.48
N GLY A 2 -4.62 6.05 11.34
CA GLY A 2 -5.22 5.58 10.08
C GLY A 2 -4.39 4.44 9.48
N LYS A 3 -5.08 3.42 8.96
CA LYS A 3 -4.47 2.23 8.38
C LYS A 3 -4.48 2.39 6.86
N ILE A 4 -3.33 2.67 6.28
CA ILE A 4 -3.21 2.85 4.82
C ILE A 4 -2.84 1.51 4.20
N ILE A 5 -3.58 1.08 3.18
CA ILE A 5 -3.35 -0.13 2.43
C ILE A 5 -3.07 0.23 0.98
N PHE A 6 -1.90 -0.14 0.50
CA PHE A 6 -1.47 0.00 -0.90
C PHE A 6 -1.76 -1.29 -1.64
N TYR A 7 -2.21 -1.21 -2.88
CA TYR A 7 -2.47 -2.35 -3.75
C TYR A 7 -1.67 -2.22 -5.04
N GLU A 8 -1.07 -3.33 -5.49
CA GLU A 8 -0.32 -3.37 -6.76
C GLU A 8 -1.25 -3.36 -7.98
N ASP A 9 -2.51 -3.79 -7.84
CA ASP A 9 -3.50 -3.74 -8.91
C ASP A 9 -4.54 -2.63 -8.69
N ARG A 10 -5.36 -2.38 -9.73
CA ARG A 10 -6.51 -1.47 -9.66
C ARG A 10 -7.65 -2.11 -8.86
N ASN A 11 -8.60 -1.29 -8.42
CA ASN A 11 -9.82 -1.73 -7.75
C ASN A 11 -9.60 -2.48 -6.41
N PHE A 12 -8.52 -2.16 -5.67
CA PHE A 12 -8.20 -2.77 -4.37
C PHE A 12 -7.98 -4.28 -4.46
N GLN A 13 -7.30 -4.73 -5.52
CA GLN A 13 -6.99 -6.13 -5.76
C GLN A 13 -5.48 -6.38 -5.82
N GLY A 14 -5.12 -7.65 -5.96
CA GLY A 14 -3.73 -8.07 -6.09
C GLY A 14 -2.98 -8.03 -4.75
N ARG A 15 -1.65 -7.96 -4.85
CA ARG A 15 -0.79 -7.86 -3.69
C ARG A 15 -1.04 -6.54 -2.98
N HIS A 16 -1.22 -6.59 -1.67
CA HIS A 16 -1.41 -5.40 -0.86
C HIS A 16 -0.39 -5.29 0.27
N TYR A 17 -0.11 -4.06 0.65
CA TYR A 17 0.80 -3.73 1.74
C TYR A 17 0.12 -2.78 2.69
N GLU A 18 0.15 -3.11 3.97
CA GLU A 18 -0.49 -2.34 5.02
C GLU A 18 0.56 -1.54 5.79
N CYS A 19 0.31 -0.24 5.95
CA CYS A 19 1.09 0.63 6.80
C CYS A 19 0.21 1.21 7.91
N SER A 20 0.62 0.99 9.16
CA SER A 20 -0.15 1.35 10.36
C SER A 20 0.42 2.55 11.14
N SER A 21 1.67 2.95 10.90
CA SER A 21 2.30 4.20 11.39
C SER A 21 3.69 4.34 10.77
N ASP A 22 4.13 5.58 10.50
CA ASP A 22 5.50 5.97 10.10
C ASP A 22 6.26 4.92 9.29
N CYS A 23 5.68 4.43 8.18
CA CYS A 23 6.46 3.62 7.27
C CYS A 23 7.54 4.49 6.65
N GLY A 24 8.77 4.28 7.12
CA GLY A 24 9.96 4.60 6.35
C GLY A 24 9.90 3.97 4.95
N ASP A 25 10.76 4.49 4.08
CA ASP A 25 10.80 4.26 2.63
C ASP A 25 10.03 3.01 2.14
N LEU A 26 8.94 3.28 1.42
CA LEU A 26 8.05 2.25 0.90
C LEU A 26 8.54 1.62 -0.41
N SER A 27 9.63 2.14 -0.98
CA SER A 27 10.24 1.70 -2.24
C SER A 27 10.57 0.20 -2.34
N PRO A 28 11.01 -0.51 -1.27
CA PRO A 28 11.28 -1.95 -1.38
C PRO A 28 10.02 -2.83 -1.31
N TYR A 29 8.87 -2.29 -0.87
CA TYR A 29 7.69 -3.12 -0.59
C TYR A 29 6.77 -3.32 -1.79
N PHE A 30 6.80 -2.43 -2.79
CA PHE A 30 6.01 -2.56 -4.00
C PHE A 30 6.77 -1.99 -5.21
N SER A 31 6.75 -2.72 -6.33
CA SER A 31 7.31 -2.21 -7.60
C SER A 31 6.37 -1.21 -8.29
N ARG A 32 5.09 -1.18 -7.90
CA ARG A 32 4.04 -0.34 -8.46
C ARG A 32 2.84 -0.30 -7.52
N CYS A 33 2.19 0.86 -7.42
CA CYS A 33 0.93 1.00 -6.69
C CYS A 33 -0.13 1.52 -7.65
N ASN A 34 -1.21 0.78 -7.79
CA ASN A 34 -2.31 1.09 -8.72
C ASN A 34 -3.64 1.40 -8.02
N SER A 35 -3.77 1.11 -6.72
CA SER A 35 -4.86 1.63 -5.89
C SER A 35 -4.46 1.70 -4.41
N ILE A 36 -5.09 2.63 -3.66
CA ILE A 36 -4.78 2.89 -2.24
C ILE A 36 -6.09 3.01 -1.46
N ARG A 37 -6.18 2.37 -0.30
CA ARG A 37 -7.28 2.49 0.65
C ARG A 37 -6.76 3.08 1.96
N VAL A 38 -7.31 4.19 2.41
CA VAL A 38 -6.95 4.89 3.66
C VAL A 38 -7.98 4.63 4.75
#